data_AF-A0A7N9AVI8-F1
#
_entry.id   AF-A0A7N9AVI8-F1
#
_cell.length_a   1.000
_cell.length_b   1.000
_cell.length_c   1.000
_cell.angle_alpha   90.00
_cell.angle_beta   90.00
_cell.angle_gamma   90.00
#
_symmetry.space_group_name_H-M   'P 1'
#
loop_
_entity.id
_entity.type
_entity.pdbx_description
1 polymer ?
#
loop_
_entity_poly.entity_id
_entity_poly.type
_entity_poly.pdbx_seq_one_letter_code
_entity_poly.pdbx_strand_id
1 'polypeptide(L)'
;GLSDDDDSGTDHFNTEKSGTQLQRLERNAGGNSCLPDTFQTSHLLFYERFKAYQDYMLGDCKPSEVKAFTADYLEKVVEPCDWLALWSTVVFDVLVEVHDVDLKDLKACVRLVLPLQHDTKGCELTEEDIKSLLEATQHKVPLQELQVVYEESGDFDQTALALEHLRFFYKHIWRQWDEEDEDDDFDYFVRYVEPRLRLYYDILEDRVPAGLVAEYQSLLENSSQCFQQFSMLRSVLSTDSDSELDNVSMVEGLKLYDQLEIFKRKLHIIENPLLRYVLGYKGNSTQQCVQSRGPRATGVKVVHVVTASCSTSQLQSLLNTRLLPLCSSGDTEIQFHSDPVLAVDSCYQGDVVIVLPGTYTVSSSIFIPDSITIEGFGFPDDVVIEKKNKGDSFVETTGADVRLSNIKFIQHDAIEGILCVRQGTLTMENCVLQCETTGVIVRSSACLNMNMCDLYGSKGAGLEIYPGSVCSLVSNGIHHCKDGILIKDFADELDVMPSITMENNVIHNNEGYGVILVKSSTSEQHRTLLDRQLKTNSSKDSAAVQHGSTENNNGTDGDVASTSGKKWQFSRQLSRNKETSCSRAVQDLMDHQIFVSIQGNQFRRNGMGDFGNFFY
;
A
#
# COMPACT_ATOMS: atom_id res chain seq x y z
N GLY A 1 19.77 53.57 14.74
CA GLY A 1 19.02 54.38 13.77
C GLY A 1 19.18 53.68 12.44
N LEU A 2 18.12 53.21 11.80
CA LEU A 2 17.04 53.99 11.19
C LEU A 2 17.59 55.09 10.28
N SER A 3 17.52 54.84 8.97
CA SER A 3 17.02 55.81 8.00
C SER A 3 16.66 55.08 6.71
N ASP A 4 15.36 55.13 6.44
CA ASP A 4 14.55 54.62 5.35
C ASP A 4 14.91 55.16 3.95
N ASP A 5 14.48 54.38 2.96
CA ASP A 5 13.74 54.70 1.72
C ASP A 5 14.15 55.88 0.83
N ASP A 6 14.39 55.56 -0.44
CA ASP A 6 13.65 56.25 -1.50
C ASP A 6 13.33 55.31 -2.67
N ASP A 7 12.06 55.37 -3.05
CA ASP A 7 11.30 54.60 -4.01
C ASP A 7 11.60 55.03 -5.46
N SER A 8 11.69 54.07 -6.38
CA SER A 8 11.62 54.33 -7.82
C SER A 8 11.23 53.04 -8.54
N GLY A 9 9.94 52.72 -8.46
CA GLY A 9 9.30 51.72 -9.30
C GLY A 9 9.43 52.03 -10.80
N THR A 10 10.02 51.10 -11.53
CA THR A 10 9.71 50.86 -12.95
C THR A 10 9.61 49.36 -13.16
N ASP A 11 8.36 48.90 -13.30
CA ASP A 11 7.99 47.54 -13.68
C ASP A 11 8.58 47.18 -15.05
N HIS A 12 9.67 46.43 -15.04
CA HIS A 12 9.99 45.54 -16.15
C HIS A 12 9.42 44.17 -15.82
N PHE A 13 8.22 43.91 -16.37
CA PHE A 13 7.69 42.57 -16.57
C PHE A 13 8.68 41.78 -17.45
N ASN A 14 9.68 41.18 -16.81
CA ASN A 14 10.37 40.03 -17.38
C ASN A 14 9.39 38.87 -17.27
N THR A 15 8.69 38.63 -18.37
CA THR A 15 8.00 37.37 -18.64
C THR A 15 9.06 36.28 -18.63
N GLU A 16 9.31 35.69 -17.47
CA GLU A 16 10.10 34.47 -17.35
C GLU A 16 9.41 33.38 -18.17
N LYS A 17 9.97 33.11 -19.35
CA LYS A 17 9.77 31.86 -20.09
C LYS A 17 10.41 30.73 -19.28
N SER A 18 9.77 30.33 -18.19
CA SER A 18 10.15 29.15 -17.40
C SER A 18 9.41 27.93 -17.97
N GLY A 19 9.63 27.61 -19.24
CA GLY A 19 9.33 26.29 -19.75
C GLY A 19 10.35 25.32 -19.16
N THR A 20 9.89 24.21 -18.59
CA THR A 20 10.75 23.09 -18.16
C THR A 20 11.53 22.57 -19.37
N GLN A 21 12.74 23.07 -19.60
CA GLN A 21 13.63 22.53 -20.63
C GLN A 21 13.98 21.09 -20.27
N LEU A 22 13.52 20.15 -21.08
CA LEU A 22 13.84 18.74 -20.92
C LEU A 22 15.33 18.53 -21.24
N GLN A 23 16.02 17.75 -20.42
CA GLN A 23 17.44 17.48 -20.62
C GLN A 23 17.65 16.57 -21.82
N ARG A 24 18.81 16.68 -22.48
CA ARG A 24 19.22 15.81 -23.57
C ARG A 24 19.57 14.41 -23.04
N LEU A 25 18.98 13.37 -23.61
CA LEU A 25 19.39 11.99 -23.37
C LEU A 25 20.42 11.60 -24.44
N GLU A 26 21.69 11.65 -24.08
CA GLU A 26 22.78 11.20 -24.96
C GLU A 26 22.77 9.68 -25.07
N ARG A 27 22.56 9.13 -26.29
CA ARG A 27 22.79 7.69 -26.51
C ARG A 27 24.29 7.45 -26.61
N ASN A 28 24.86 6.81 -25.59
CA ASN A 28 26.29 6.47 -25.53
C ASN A 28 26.78 5.82 -26.84
N ALA A 29 27.80 6.43 -27.45
CA ALA A 29 28.49 6.01 -28.68
C ALA A 29 29.29 4.70 -28.50
N GLY A 30 28.61 3.63 -28.14
CA GLY A 30 29.14 2.28 -28.02
C GLY A 30 28.84 1.44 -29.26
N GLY A 31 29.32 1.88 -30.43
CA GLY A 31 29.33 1.10 -31.67
C GLY A 31 28.13 1.31 -32.61
N ASN A 32 28.36 2.00 -33.73
CA ASN A 32 27.53 2.04 -34.96
C ASN A 32 26.06 2.53 -34.90
N SER A 33 25.56 3.14 -33.83
CA SER A 33 24.26 3.81 -33.88
C SER A 33 24.39 5.22 -34.48
N CYS A 34 23.77 5.45 -35.66
CA CYS A 34 23.69 6.76 -36.34
C CYS A 34 22.42 7.54 -35.92
N LEU A 35 21.75 7.12 -34.84
CA LEU A 35 20.48 7.69 -34.42
C LEU A 35 20.69 8.98 -33.61
N PRO A 36 19.83 10.00 -33.80
CA PRO A 36 19.89 11.24 -33.03
C PRO A 36 19.46 11.05 -31.58
N ASP A 37 19.86 11.98 -30.72
CA ASP A 37 19.50 12.00 -29.30
C ASP A 37 18.01 12.33 -29.11
N THR A 38 17.44 11.90 -27.99
CA THR A 38 16.05 12.17 -27.62
C THR A 38 15.97 12.94 -26.31
N PHE A 39 14.77 13.38 -25.94
CA PHE A 39 14.54 14.02 -24.65
C PHE A 39 14.63 13.02 -23.50
N GLN A 40 15.27 13.42 -22.39
CA GLN A 40 15.31 12.64 -21.16
C GLN A 40 14.00 12.79 -20.40
N THR A 41 13.13 11.79 -20.54
CA THR A 41 11.78 11.79 -19.94
C THR A 41 11.61 10.72 -18.86
N SER A 42 12.65 9.95 -18.55
CA SER A 42 12.57 8.82 -17.63
C SER A 42 12.49 9.21 -16.14
N HIS A 43 12.83 10.44 -15.77
CA HIS A 43 12.95 10.89 -14.37
C HIS A 43 11.88 11.91 -13.95
N LEU A 44 10.70 11.90 -14.58
CA LEU A 44 9.60 12.77 -14.15
C LEU A 44 9.14 12.43 -12.73
N LEU A 45 8.85 13.46 -11.93
CA LEU A 45 8.41 13.31 -10.55
C LEU A 45 6.90 13.04 -10.45
N PHE A 46 6.47 12.50 -9.31
CA PHE A 46 5.06 12.24 -9.01
C PHE A 46 4.19 13.47 -9.27
N TYR A 47 4.57 14.63 -8.72
CA TYR A 47 3.76 15.85 -8.80
C TYR A 47 3.62 16.38 -10.23
N GLU A 48 4.64 16.21 -11.07
CA GLU A 48 4.61 16.64 -12.47
C GLU A 48 3.58 15.82 -13.26
N ARG A 49 3.61 14.48 -13.12
CA ARG A 49 2.63 13.60 -13.76
C ARG A 49 1.22 13.77 -13.18
N PHE A 50 1.12 13.91 -11.86
CA PHE A 50 -0.15 14.11 -11.18
C PHE A 50 -0.87 15.36 -11.71
N LYS A 51 -0.14 16.49 -11.76
CA LYS A 51 -0.67 17.75 -12.29
C LYS A 51 -1.02 17.63 -13.78
N ALA A 52 -0.17 16.96 -14.57
CA ALA A 52 -0.43 16.76 -15.99
C ALA A 52 -1.74 16.01 -16.26
N TYR A 53 -1.98 14.93 -15.51
CA TYR A 53 -3.17 14.12 -15.65
C TYR A 53 -4.42 14.80 -15.08
N GLN A 54 -4.32 15.44 -13.91
CA GLN A 54 -5.45 16.11 -13.27
C GLN A 54 -5.87 17.37 -14.01
N ASP A 55 -4.94 18.29 -14.30
CA ASP A 55 -5.29 19.65 -14.75
C ASP A 55 -5.45 19.75 -16.27
N TYR A 56 -4.80 18.85 -17.04
CA TYR A 56 -4.67 19.03 -18.49
C TYR A 56 -5.16 17.84 -19.32
N MET A 57 -4.76 16.60 -19.01
CA MET A 57 -5.04 15.44 -19.87
C MET A 57 -6.41 14.81 -19.63
N LEU A 58 -6.86 14.72 -18.37
CA LEU A 58 -8.09 13.99 -18.01
C LEU A 58 -9.12 14.90 -17.33
N GLY A 59 -8.73 15.72 -16.35
CA GLY A 59 -9.71 16.52 -15.60
C GLY A 59 -10.73 15.63 -14.89
N ASP A 60 -11.99 16.09 -14.87
CA ASP A 60 -13.13 15.38 -14.30
C ASP A 60 -13.76 14.38 -15.32
N CYS A 61 -12.95 13.75 -16.19
CA CYS A 61 -13.48 12.90 -17.24
C CYS A 61 -14.02 11.56 -16.72
N LYS A 62 -15.00 11.04 -17.44
CA LYS A 62 -15.54 9.69 -17.23
C LYS A 62 -14.69 8.64 -17.98
N PRO A 63 -14.77 7.35 -17.62
CA PRO A 63 -14.00 6.29 -18.28
C PRO A 63 -14.20 6.25 -19.81
N SER A 64 -15.42 6.47 -20.27
CA SER A 64 -15.78 6.49 -21.70
C SER A 64 -15.19 7.68 -22.47
N GLU A 65 -14.88 8.78 -21.77
CA GLU A 65 -14.43 10.04 -22.35
C GLU A 65 -12.90 10.17 -22.40
N VAL A 66 -12.17 9.25 -21.78
CA VAL A 66 -10.69 9.29 -21.65
C VAL A 66 -10.00 9.50 -23.00
N LYS A 67 -10.42 8.78 -24.05
CA LYS A 67 -9.83 8.92 -25.39
C LYS A 67 -10.08 10.32 -25.98
N ALA A 68 -11.27 10.88 -25.78
CA ALA A 68 -11.63 12.20 -26.30
C ALA A 68 -10.87 13.31 -25.57
N PHE A 69 -10.82 13.29 -24.24
CA PHE A 69 -10.05 14.27 -23.45
C PHE A 69 -8.56 14.20 -23.74
N THR A 70 -8.02 12.98 -23.91
CA THR A 70 -6.63 12.79 -24.33
C THR A 70 -6.38 13.43 -25.70
N ALA A 71 -7.27 13.24 -26.67
CA ALA A 71 -7.16 13.87 -27.98
C ALA A 71 -7.21 15.40 -27.90
N ASP A 72 -8.14 15.96 -27.12
CA ASP A 72 -8.29 17.40 -26.90
C ASP A 72 -7.07 18.04 -26.21
N TYR A 73 -6.40 17.29 -25.33
CA TYR A 73 -5.15 17.70 -24.71
C TYR A 73 -4.01 17.72 -25.73
N LEU A 74 -3.86 16.64 -26.49
CA LEU A 74 -2.81 16.53 -27.50
C LEU A 74 -2.99 17.58 -28.62
N GLU A 75 -4.23 17.94 -29.00
CA GLU A 75 -4.51 19.00 -29.99
C GLU A 75 -3.95 20.36 -29.57
N LYS A 76 -3.84 20.62 -28.27
CA LYS A 76 -3.35 21.89 -27.73
C LYS A 76 -1.83 21.94 -27.56
N VAL A 77 -1.17 20.78 -27.49
CA VAL A 77 0.22 20.66 -27.00
C VAL A 77 1.16 20.01 -28.01
N VAL A 78 0.66 19.11 -28.86
CA VAL A 78 1.45 18.40 -29.86
C VAL A 78 1.47 19.20 -31.16
N GLU A 79 2.67 19.42 -31.70
CA GLU A 79 2.83 20.03 -33.01
C GLU A 79 2.31 19.08 -34.12
N PRO A 80 1.52 19.60 -35.08
CA PRO A 80 0.81 18.76 -36.05
C PRO A 80 1.74 18.13 -37.11
N CYS A 81 2.88 18.75 -37.41
CA CYS A 81 3.80 18.31 -38.46
C CYS A 81 5.22 18.85 -38.27
N ASP A 82 6.13 18.40 -39.13
CA ASP A 82 7.51 18.92 -39.33
C ASP A 82 8.48 18.69 -38.16
N TRP A 83 8.23 17.65 -37.36
CA TRP A 83 9.15 17.20 -36.32
C TRP A 83 9.68 15.78 -36.60
N LEU A 84 10.91 15.55 -36.14
CA LEU A 84 11.59 14.26 -36.25
C LEU A 84 11.31 13.40 -35.02
N ALA A 85 11.03 12.12 -35.27
CA ALA A 85 10.76 11.16 -34.23
C ALA A 85 11.55 9.85 -34.44
N LEU A 86 11.99 9.24 -33.36
CA LEU A 86 12.38 7.85 -33.35
C LEU A 86 11.15 6.97 -33.13
N TRP A 87 10.80 6.18 -34.14
CA TRP A 87 9.84 5.11 -34.01
C TRP A 87 10.51 3.92 -33.31
N SER A 88 10.18 3.72 -32.03
CA SER A 88 10.80 2.75 -31.16
C SER A 88 9.86 1.60 -30.85
N THR A 89 10.24 0.40 -31.27
CA THR A 89 9.53 -0.84 -30.97
C THR A 89 10.43 -1.79 -30.16
N VAL A 90 9.89 -2.96 -29.82
CA VAL A 90 10.66 -4.03 -29.16
C VAL A 90 11.80 -4.53 -30.06
N VAL A 91 11.66 -4.40 -31.37
CA VAL A 91 12.54 -5.04 -32.37
C VAL A 91 13.51 -4.05 -33.02
N PHE A 92 13.14 -2.77 -33.14
CA PHE A 92 13.95 -1.76 -33.82
C PHE A 92 13.66 -0.34 -33.35
N ASP A 93 14.60 0.57 -33.65
CA ASP A 93 14.41 2.02 -33.59
C ASP A 93 14.70 2.61 -34.99
N VAL A 94 13.78 3.41 -35.55
CA VAL A 94 13.91 3.99 -36.90
C VAL A 94 13.59 5.49 -36.87
N LEU A 95 14.41 6.31 -37.54
CA LEU A 95 14.15 7.74 -37.68
C LEU A 95 13.04 8.01 -38.72
N VAL A 96 12.02 8.73 -38.31
CA VAL A 96 10.88 9.12 -39.14
C VAL A 96 10.55 10.61 -38.98
N GLU A 97 9.98 11.19 -40.02
CA GLU A 97 9.45 12.55 -40.04
C GLU A 97 7.92 12.49 -39.92
N VAL A 98 7.35 13.27 -39.00
CA VAL A 98 5.91 13.33 -38.78
C VAL A 98 5.29 14.41 -39.65
N HIS A 99 4.36 14.05 -40.52
CA HIS A 99 3.70 14.98 -41.44
C HIS A 99 2.26 15.35 -41.04
N ASP A 100 1.59 14.47 -40.29
CA ASP A 100 0.23 14.70 -39.84
C ASP A 100 -0.02 13.84 -38.59
N VAL A 101 -0.92 14.29 -37.72
CA VAL A 101 -1.25 13.59 -36.48
C VAL A 101 -2.76 13.39 -36.39
N ASP A 102 -3.18 12.13 -36.45
CA ASP A 102 -4.54 11.69 -36.23
C ASP A 102 -4.79 11.47 -34.73
N LEU A 103 -5.20 12.56 -34.08
CA LEU A 103 -5.43 12.59 -32.62
C LEU A 103 -6.62 11.73 -32.17
N LYS A 104 -7.57 11.44 -33.07
CA LYS A 104 -8.74 10.60 -32.73
C LYS A 104 -8.36 9.14 -32.55
N ASP A 105 -7.48 8.64 -33.41
CA ASP A 105 -6.95 7.29 -33.34
C ASP A 105 -5.62 7.20 -32.58
N LEU A 106 -5.11 8.33 -32.09
CA LEU A 106 -3.79 8.47 -31.44
C LEU A 106 -2.64 7.93 -32.31
N LYS A 107 -2.70 8.23 -33.62
CA LYS A 107 -1.71 7.80 -34.62
C LYS A 107 -1.07 9.00 -35.32
N ALA A 108 0.19 8.88 -35.72
CA ALA A 108 0.87 9.85 -36.56
C ALA A 108 1.12 9.27 -37.95
N CYS A 109 0.91 10.09 -38.98
CA CYS A 109 1.31 9.82 -40.34
C CYS A 109 2.79 10.15 -40.50
N VAL A 110 3.61 9.14 -40.80
CA VAL A 110 5.06 9.27 -40.82
C VAL A 110 5.66 9.00 -42.20
N ARG A 111 6.76 9.68 -42.51
CA ARG A 111 7.61 9.43 -43.67
C ARG A 111 8.99 9.00 -43.22
N LEU A 112 9.57 8.04 -43.94
CA LEU A 112 10.92 7.57 -43.69
C LEU A 112 11.94 8.67 -44.07
N VAL A 113 12.86 8.98 -43.16
CA VAL A 113 13.98 9.90 -43.44
C VAL A 113 15.09 9.14 -44.16
N LEU A 114 15.60 9.69 -45.26
CA LEU A 114 16.71 9.13 -46.03
C LEU A 114 17.97 10.01 -45.90
N PRO A 115 19.17 9.42 -45.69
CA PRO A 115 19.47 7.99 -45.61
C PRO A 115 18.93 7.33 -44.34
N LEU A 116 18.52 6.06 -44.43
CA LEU A 116 17.89 5.32 -43.34
C LEU A 116 18.81 5.25 -42.11
N GLN A 117 18.40 5.90 -41.03
CA GLN A 117 19.02 5.79 -39.72
C GLN A 117 18.17 4.85 -38.86
N HIS A 118 18.72 3.70 -38.51
CA HIS A 118 18.03 2.68 -37.73
C HIS A 118 19.01 1.95 -36.81
N ASP A 119 18.48 1.41 -35.72
CA ASP A 119 19.16 0.49 -34.83
C ASP A 119 18.30 -0.77 -34.69
N THR A 120 18.86 -1.92 -35.02
CA THR A 120 18.12 -3.18 -34.94
C THR A 120 18.50 -3.93 -33.69
N LYS A 121 17.50 -4.17 -32.83
CA LYS A 121 17.67 -4.91 -31.56
C LYS A 121 17.64 -6.43 -31.83
N GLY A 122 18.52 -6.90 -32.72
CA GLY A 122 18.69 -8.33 -33.05
C GLY A 122 17.96 -8.84 -34.30
N CYS A 123 17.50 -7.95 -35.20
CA CYS A 123 16.89 -8.32 -36.49
C CYS A 123 17.66 -7.65 -37.65
N GLU A 124 17.87 -8.31 -38.79
CA GLU A 124 18.37 -7.60 -39.98
C GLU A 124 17.17 -6.99 -40.72
N LEU A 125 17.01 -5.67 -40.66
CA LEU A 125 15.94 -4.95 -41.35
C LEU A 125 16.52 -4.24 -42.57
N THR A 126 15.98 -4.54 -43.75
CA THR A 126 16.30 -3.78 -44.96
C THR A 126 15.40 -2.56 -45.11
N GLU A 127 15.81 -1.59 -45.94
CA GLU A 127 15.00 -0.40 -46.23
C GLU A 127 13.66 -0.78 -46.88
N GLU A 128 13.65 -1.84 -47.69
CA GLU A 128 12.47 -2.40 -48.33
C GLU A 128 11.49 -3.02 -47.33
N ASP A 129 11.98 -3.64 -46.24
CA ASP A 129 11.15 -4.23 -45.20
C ASP A 129 10.39 -3.14 -44.41
N ILE A 130 11.08 -2.05 -44.06
CA ILE A 130 10.47 -0.93 -43.33
C ILE A 130 9.44 -0.20 -44.21
N LYS A 131 9.74 -0.02 -45.51
CA LYS A 131 8.77 0.54 -46.46
C LYS A 131 7.54 -0.36 -46.59
N SER A 132 7.74 -1.67 -46.70
CA SER A 132 6.62 -2.64 -46.76
C SER A 132 5.76 -2.60 -45.49
N LEU A 133 6.38 -2.42 -44.32
CA LEU A 133 5.68 -2.28 -43.04
C LEU A 133 4.91 -0.95 -42.94
N LEU A 134 5.50 0.15 -43.41
CA LEU A 134 4.82 1.45 -43.50
C LEU A 134 3.66 1.40 -44.50
N GLU A 135 3.81 0.74 -45.65
CA GLU A 135 2.73 0.54 -46.60
C GLU A 135 1.58 -0.30 -46.01
N ALA A 136 1.91 -1.38 -45.29
CA ALA A 136 0.92 -2.21 -44.61
C ALA A 136 0.14 -1.46 -43.52
N THR A 137 0.80 -0.53 -42.83
CA THR A 137 0.20 0.34 -41.79
C THR A 137 -0.41 1.63 -42.36
N GLN A 138 -0.44 1.79 -43.69
CA GLN A 138 -0.89 3.02 -44.36
C GLN A 138 -0.14 4.28 -43.88
N HIS A 139 1.13 4.13 -43.53
CA HIS A 139 2.01 5.15 -42.96
C HIS A 139 1.54 5.71 -41.61
N LYS A 140 0.59 5.04 -40.93
CA LYS A 140 0.09 5.45 -39.62
C LYS A 140 0.73 4.62 -38.51
N VAL A 141 1.49 5.27 -37.64
CA VAL A 141 2.13 4.64 -36.47
C VAL A 141 1.53 5.17 -35.17
N PRO A 142 1.43 4.36 -34.10
CA PRO A 142 0.91 4.82 -32.82
C PRO A 142 1.80 5.90 -32.18
N LEU A 143 1.20 6.95 -31.63
CA LEU A 143 1.93 8.03 -30.94
C LEU A 143 2.75 7.52 -29.73
N GLN A 144 2.31 6.43 -29.11
CA GLN A 144 2.97 5.81 -27.96
C GLN A 144 4.35 5.21 -28.30
N GLU A 145 4.59 4.90 -29.57
CA GLU A 145 5.84 4.32 -30.08
C GLU A 145 6.82 5.39 -30.59
N LEU A 146 6.40 6.66 -30.64
CA LEU A 146 7.23 7.77 -31.11
C LEU A 146 7.98 8.44 -29.96
N GLN A 147 9.25 8.75 -30.19
CA GLN A 147 10.08 9.58 -29.32
C GLN A 147 10.57 10.78 -30.09
N VAL A 148 10.27 11.99 -29.62
CA VAL A 148 10.72 13.21 -30.29
C VAL A 148 12.25 13.30 -30.22
N VAL A 149 12.86 13.64 -31.35
CA VAL A 149 14.30 13.91 -31.46
C VAL A 149 14.61 15.23 -30.76
N TYR A 150 15.69 15.25 -29.97
CA TYR A 150 16.13 16.43 -29.24
C TYR A 150 16.59 17.53 -30.20
N GLU A 151 16.08 18.73 -30.00
CA GLU A 151 16.52 19.93 -30.72
C GLU A 151 16.85 21.05 -29.73
N GLU A 152 17.98 21.75 -29.95
CA GLU A 152 18.45 22.84 -29.07
C GLU A 152 17.52 24.06 -29.08
N SER A 153 16.58 24.15 -30.03
CA SER A 153 15.55 25.18 -30.13
C SER A 153 14.60 25.17 -28.91
N GLY A 154 14.35 24.00 -28.34
CA GLY A 154 13.33 23.77 -27.32
C GLY A 154 11.89 23.88 -27.83
N ASP A 155 11.70 24.01 -29.14
CA ASP A 155 10.37 24.20 -29.75
C ASP A 155 9.48 22.96 -29.54
N PHE A 156 10.08 21.78 -29.48
CA PHE A 156 9.36 20.50 -29.32
C PHE A 156 9.35 19.93 -27.89
N ASP A 157 9.81 20.69 -26.89
CA ASP A 157 9.88 20.24 -25.48
C ASP A 157 8.50 19.80 -24.96
N GLN A 158 7.47 20.58 -25.28
CA GLN A 158 6.09 20.30 -24.85
C GLN A 158 5.50 19.09 -25.59
N THR A 159 5.81 18.94 -26.87
CA THR A 159 5.40 17.75 -27.65
C THR A 159 6.05 16.49 -27.08
N ALA A 160 7.34 16.56 -26.75
CA ALA A 160 8.07 15.44 -26.13
C ALA A 160 7.49 15.07 -24.75
N LEU A 161 7.17 16.07 -23.94
CA LEU A 161 6.57 15.87 -22.62
C LEU A 161 5.15 15.27 -22.72
N ALA A 162 4.33 15.75 -23.65
CA ALA A 162 2.98 15.24 -23.87
C ALA A 162 2.98 13.77 -24.33
N LEU A 163 3.87 13.40 -25.25
CA LEU A 163 4.02 12.02 -25.71
C LEU A 163 4.55 11.11 -24.60
N GLU A 164 5.43 11.61 -23.72
CA GLU A 164 5.84 10.85 -22.52
C GLU A 164 4.65 10.60 -21.58
N HIS A 165 3.84 11.62 -21.31
CA HIS A 165 2.66 11.47 -20.46
C HIS A 165 1.67 10.45 -21.05
N LEU A 166 1.44 10.50 -22.35
CA LEU A 166 0.61 9.55 -23.08
C LEU A 166 1.15 8.12 -22.98
N ARG A 167 2.44 7.94 -23.26
CA ARG A 167 3.11 6.64 -23.23
C ARG A 167 3.06 6.02 -21.84
N PHE A 168 3.38 6.80 -20.81
CA PHE A 168 3.32 6.33 -19.42
C PHE A 168 1.89 5.97 -19.02
N PHE A 169 0.91 6.78 -19.39
CA PHE A 169 -0.49 6.55 -19.07
C PHE A 169 -0.95 5.20 -19.63
N TYR A 170 -0.77 4.95 -20.93
CA TYR A 170 -1.22 3.71 -21.56
C TYR A 170 -0.40 2.47 -21.15
N LYS A 171 0.86 2.66 -20.74
CA LYS A 171 1.74 1.57 -20.31
C LYS A 171 1.51 1.15 -18.86
N HIS A 172 1.33 2.12 -17.95
CA HIS A 172 1.37 1.87 -16.51
C HIS A 172 0.02 2.08 -15.81
N ILE A 173 -0.85 2.95 -16.34
CA ILE A 173 -2.10 3.36 -15.68
C ILE A 173 -3.32 2.71 -16.34
N TRP A 174 -3.48 2.86 -17.66
CA TRP A 174 -4.63 2.35 -18.41
C TRP A 174 -4.73 0.82 -18.35
N ARG A 175 -5.95 0.31 -18.30
CA ARG A 175 -6.24 -1.13 -18.39
C ARG A 175 -7.30 -1.38 -19.44
N GLN A 176 -7.23 -2.54 -20.10
CA GLN A 176 -8.12 -2.88 -21.21
C GLN A 176 -9.59 -2.99 -20.81
N TRP A 177 -9.86 -3.33 -19.55
CA TRP A 177 -11.21 -3.45 -18.99
C TRP A 177 -11.74 -2.15 -18.37
N ASP A 178 -10.95 -1.06 -18.32
CA ASP A 178 -11.45 0.24 -17.81
C ASP A 178 -12.46 0.87 -18.77
N GLU A 179 -12.37 0.55 -20.08
CA GLU A 179 -13.30 1.03 -21.11
C GLU A 179 -14.69 0.38 -21.00
N GLU A 180 -14.78 -0.80 -20.37
CA GLU A 180 -16.01 -1.60 -20.27
C GLU A 180 -16.73 -1.43 -18.91
N ASP A 181 -16.25 -0.55 -18.02
CA ASP A 181 -16.92 -0.32 -16.74
C ASP A 181 -18.27 0.39 -16.96
N GLU A 182 -19.37 -0.28 -16.59
CA GLU A 182 -20.75 0.16 -16.83
C GLU A 182 -21.16 1.40 -16.00
N ASP A 183 -20.43 1.68 -14.90
CA ASP A 183 -20.67 2.81 -14.02
C ASP A 183 -19.99 4.08 -14.54
N ASP A 184 -20.54 4.74 -15.56
CA ASP A 184 -19.96 5.97 -16.14
C ASP A 184 -20.17 7.24 -15.24
N ASP A 185 -20.59 7.08 -13.98
CA ASP A 185 -21.02 8.17 -13.09
C ASP A 185 -19.96 8.65 -12.09
N PHE A 186 -18.69 8.24 -12.25
CA PHE A 186 -17.60 8.65 -11.37
C PHE A 186 -16.44 9.31 -12.12
N ASP A 187 -15.64 10.06 -11.36
CA ASP A 187 -14.39 10.67 -11.82
C ASP A 187 -13.30 9.60 -11.99
N TYR A 188 -12.89 9.36 -13.24
CA TYR A 188 -11.87 8.36 -13.59
C TYR A 188 -10.51 8.68 -12.98
N PHE A 189 -10.15 9.97 -12.88
CA PHE A 189 -8.87 10.39 -12.32
C PHE A 189 -8.78 10.01 -10.83
N VAL A 190 -9.78 10.40 -10.04
CA VAL A 190 -9.80 10.15 -8.59
C VAL A 190 -9.88 8.66 -8.28
N ARG A 191 -10.69 7.90 -9.04
CA ARG A 191 -10.93 6.49 -8.73
C ARG A 191 -9.80 5.57 -9.16
N TYR A 192 -9.17 5.83 -10.30
CA TYR A 192 -8.18 4.92 -10.89
C TYR A 192 -6.80 5.55 -11.09
N VAL A 193 -6.73 6.75 -11.68
CA VAL A 193 -5.43 7.33 -12.08
C VAL A 193 -4.58 7.72 -10.89
N GLU A 194 -5.14 8.45 -9.92
CA GLU A 194 -4.41 8.86 -8.72
C GLU A 194 -3.89 7.65 -7.92
N PRO A 195 -4.72 6.65 -7.55
CA PRO A 195 -4.25 5.47 -6.82
C PRO A 195 -3.16 4.69 -7.57
N ARG A 196 -3.33 4.45 -8.88
CA ARG A 196 -2.36 3.70 -9.69
C ARG A 196 -1.05 4.46 -9.87
N LEU A 197 -1.13 5.78 -10.09
CA LEU A 197 0.05 6.64 -10.19
C LEU A 197 0.82 6.63 -8.86
N ARG A 198 0.10 6.77 -7.74
CA ARG A 198 0.70 6.76 -6.42
C ARG A 198 1.34 5.42 -6.09
N LEU A 199 0.67 4.31 -6.42
CA LEU A 199 1.23 2.97 -6.28
C LEU A 199 2.55 2.83 -7.06
N TYR A 200 2.63 3.34 -8.29
CA TYR A 200 3.85 3.27 -9.10
C TYR A 200 5.05 3.93 -8.39
N TYR A 201 4.88 5.16 -7.87
CA TYR A 201 5.96 5.84 -7.14
C TYR A 201 6.22 5.23 -5.76
N ASP A 202 5.19 4.71 -5.09
CA ASP A 202 5.39 3.96 -3.85
C ASP A 202 6.24 2.71 -4.07
N ILE A 203 6.11 2.03 -5.22
CA ILE A 203 6.94 0.88 -5.59
C ILE A 203 8.38 1.35 -5.89
N LEU A 204 8.55 2.45 -6.63
CA LEU A 204 9.88 3.00 -6.93
C LEU A 204 10.64 3.47 -5.68
N GLU A 205 9.92 3.96 -4.67
CA GLU A 205 10.48 4.45 -3.41
C GLU A 205 10.60 3.34 -2.34
N ASP A 206 10.42 2.07 -2.72
CA ASP A 206 10.41 0.93 -1.81
C ASP A 206 9.49 1.14 -0.61
N ARG A 207 8.30 1.74 -0.79
CA ARG A 207 7.26 1.88 0.26
C ARG A 207 6.28 0.71 0.28
N VAL A 208 6.38 -0.20 -0.69
CA VAL A 208 5.49 -1.36 -0.84
C VAL A 208 6.32 -2.64 -0.67
N PRO A 209 5.89 -3.58 0.20
CA PRO A 209 6.60 -4.85 0.39
C PRO A 209 6.75 -5.62 -0.94
N ALA A 210 7.92 -6.22 -1.17
CA ALA A 210 8.22 -6.91 -2.42
C ALA A 210 7.24 -8.05 -2.74
N GLY A 211 6.75 -8.77 -1.71
CA GLY A 211 5.72 -9.80 -1.88
C GLY A 211 4.41 -9.24 -2.43
N LEU A 212 3.99 -8.05 -1.97
CA LEU A 212 2.78 -7.41 -2.45
C LEU A 212 2.94 -6.87 -3.88
N VAL A 213 4.16 -6.43 -4.24
CA VAL A 213 4.49 -6.05 -5.63
C VAL A 213 4.40 -7.26 -6.56
N ALA A 214 4.93 -8.41 -6.14
CA ALA A 214 4.84 -9.66 -6.90
C ALA A 214 3.39 -10.14 -7.04
N GLU A 215 2.59 -10.05 -5.97
CA GLU A 215 1.15 -10.35 -6.03
C GLU A 215 0.42 -9.41 -7.00
N TYR A 216 0.70 -8.10 -6.93
CA TYR A 216 0.12 -7.11 -7.84
C TYR A 216 0.42 -7.42 -9.31
N GLN A 217 1.69 -7.73 -9.62
CA GLN A 217 2.10 -8.10 -10.98
C GLN A 217 1.42 -9.38 -11.45
N SER A 218 1.35 -10.40 -10.60
CA SER A 218 0.66 -11.66 -10.92
C SER A 218 -0.84 -11.45 -11.12
N LEU A 219 -1.49 -10.62 -10.29
CA LEU A 219 -2.90 -10.27 -10.45
C LEU A 219 -3.14 -9.53 -11.76
N LEU A 220 -2.30 -8.56 -12.14
CA LEU A 220 -2.41 -7.87 -13.42
C LEU A 220 -2.30 -8.83 -14.60
N GLU A 221 -1.34 -9.76 -14.56
CA GLU A 221 -1.17 -10.77 -15.60
C GLU A 221 -2.40 -11.69 -15.69
N ASN A 222 -2.86 -12.21 -14.56
CA ASN A 222 -4.07 -13.06 -14.49
C ASN A 222 -5.32 -12.32 -14.98
N SER A 223 -5.51 -11.05 -14.61
CA SER A 223 -6.61 -10.21 -15.10
C SER A 223 -6.54 -10.03 -16.61
N SER A 224 -5.35 -9.77 -17.16
CA SER A 224 -5.18 -9.60 -18.60
C SER A 224 -5.49 -10.88 -19.38
N GLN A 225 -5.03 -12.04 -18.88
CA GLN A 225 -5.32 -13.34 -19.49
C GLN A 225 -6.81 -13.67 -19.40
N CYS A 226 -7.44 -13.44 -18.24
CA CYS A 226 -8.87 -13.65 -18.03
C CYS A 226 -9.72 -12.76 -18.97
N PHE A 227 -9.36 -11.48 -19.11
CA PHE A 227 -10.03 -10.55 -20.01
C PHE A 227 -9.88 -10.95 -21.49
N GLN A 228 -8.71 -11.43 -21.91
CA GLN A 228 -8.50 -11.96 -23.26
C GLN A 228 -9.36 -13.19 -23.54
N GLN A 229 -9.42 -14.14 -22.60
CA GLN A 229 -10.27 -15.32 -22.72
C GLN A 229 -11.75 -14.95 -22.79
N PHE A 230 -12.18 -14.01 -21.95
CA PHE A 230 -13.54 -13.47 -21.97
C PHE A 230 -13.87 -12.80 -23.31
N SER A 231 -12.97 -11.96 -23.83
CA SER A 231 -13.13 -11.27 -25.11
C SER A 231 -13.21 -12.25 -26.28
N MET A 232 -12.37 -13.29 -26.30
CA MET A 232 -12.41 -14.34 -27.31
C MET A 232 -13.75 -15.08 -27.26
N LEU A 233 -14.22 -15.48 -26.08
CA LEU A 233 -15.48 -16.18 -25.92
C LEU A 233 -16.68 -15.32 -26.35
N ARG A 234 -16.67 -14.03 -26.00
CA ARG A 234 -17.68 -13.05 -26.45
C ARG A 234 -17.69 -12.89 -27.98
N SER A 235 -16.51 -12.88 -28.61
CA SER A 235 -16.41 -12.81 -30.08
C SER A 235 -16.95 -14.06 -30.79
N VAL A 236 -16.82 -15.24 -30.16
CA VAL A 236 -17.34 -16.52 -30.68
C VAL A 236 -18.86 -16.62 -30.51
N LEU A 237 -19.42 -16.06 -29.43
CA LEU A 237 -20.86 -16.01 -29.18
C LEU A 237 -21.61 -14.99 -30.07
N SER A 238 -20.90 -14.08 -30.73
CA SER A 238 -21.48 -13.06 -31.62
C SER A 238 -21.92 -13.62 -32.99
N THR A 239 -21.81 -14.93 -33.23
CA THR A 239 -22.26 -15.59 -34.47
C THR A 239 -23.65 -16.21 -34.28
N ASP A 240 -24.66 -15.71 -35.01
CA ASP A 240 -26.11 -16.02 -34.97
C ASP A 240 -26.53 -17.51 -34.98
N SER A 241 -26.18 -18.31 -33.97
CA SER A 241 -26.56 -19.73 -33.91
C SER A 241 -26.96 -20.15 -32.49
N ASP A 242 -28.26 -20.12 -32.19
CA ASP A 242 -28.88 -20.69 -30.96
C ASP A 242 -28.61 -22.21 -30.82
N SER A 243 -27.39 -22.56 -30.42
CA SER A 243 -26.94 -23.93 -30.22
C SER A 243 -26.77 -24.23 -28.73
N GLU A 244 -26.97 -25.48 -28.30
CA GLU A 244 -26.68 -25.90 -26.91
C GLU A 244 -25.21 -25.68 -26.51
N LEU A 245 -24.30 -25.56 -27.48
CA LEU A 245 -22.89 -25.21 -27.27
C LEU A 245 -22.73 -23.75 -26.78
N ASP A 246 -23.63 -22.86 -27.17
CA ASP A 246 -23.64 -21.45 -26.79
C ASP A 246 -24.08 -21.30 -25.34
N ASN A 247 -24.97 -22.16 -24.85
CA ASN A 247 -25.39 -22.19 -23.44
C ASN A 247 -24.23 -22.55 -22.50
N VAL A 248 -23.39 -23.53 -22.86
CA VAL A 248 -22.19 -23.90 -22.09
C VAL A 248 -21.15 -22.77 -22.12
N SER A 249 -20.95 -22.18 -23.29
CA SER A 249 -20.05 -21.04 -23.50
C SER A 249 -20.52 -19.78 -22.75
N MET A 250 -21.83 -19.56 -22.61
CA MET A 250 -22.37 -18.46 -21.81
C MET A 250 -22.11 -18.65 -20.30
N VAL A 251 -22.22 -19.88 -19.79
CA VAL A 251 -21.86 -20.20 -18.39
C VAL A 251 -20.36 -20.02 -18.14
N GLU A 252 -19.52 -20.37 -19.10
CA GLU A 252 -18.08 -20.11 -19.04
C GLU A 252 -17.76 -18.61 -19.07
N GLY A 253 -18.49 -17.83 -19.88
CA GLY A 253 -18.38 -16.37 -19.92
C GLY A 253 -18.74 -15.70 -18.59
N LEU A 254 -19.81 -16.15 -17.93
CA LEU A 254 -20.19 -15.67 -16.60
C LEU A 254 -19.12 -15.98 -15.54
N LYS A 255 -18.54 -17.18 -15.58
CA LYS A 255 -17.45 -17.55 -14.66
C LYS A 255 -16.21 -16.68 -14.86
N LEU A 256 -15.85 -16.40 -16.11
CA LEU A 256 -14.72 -15.52 -16.43
C LEU A 256 -14.99 -14.08 -15.99
N TYR A 257 -16.22 -13.58 -16.17
CA TYR A 257 -16.64 -12.26 -15.68
C TYR A 257 -16.56 -12.17 -14.14
N ASP A 258 -17.11 -13.16 -13.43
CA ASP A 258 -17.04 -13.21 -11.97
C ASP A 258 -15.59 -13.25 -11.47
N GLN A 259 -14.71 -14.01 -12.15
CA GLN A 259 -13.28 -14.03 -11.85
C GLN A 259 -12.60 -12.68 -12.10
N LEU A 260 -12.93 -12.02 -13.21
CA LEU A 260 -12.41 -10.69 -13.53
C LEU A 260 -12.82 -9.66 -12.49
N GLU A 261 -14.07 -9.68 -12.04
CA GLU A 261 -14.57 -8.80 -10.97
C GLU A 261 -13.86 -9.06 -9.63
N ILE A 262 -13.58 -10.32 -9.29
CA ILE A 262 -12.76 -10.66 -8.12
C ILE A 262 -11.36 -10.07 -8.24
N PHE A 263 -10.72 -10.19 -9.41
CA PHE A 263 -9.40 -9.63 -9.63
C PHE A 263 -9.40 -8.09 -9.60
N LYS A 264 -10.37 -7.42 -10.23
CA LYS A 264 -10.54 -5.96 -10.19
C LYS A 264 -10.65 -5.46 -8.75
N ARG A 265 -11.48 -6.12 -7.91
CA ARG A 265 -11.62 -5.77 -6.48
C ARG A 265 -10.30 -5.91 -5.72
N LYS A 266 -9.54 -6.98 -5.97
CA LYS A 266 -8.21 -7.19 -5.35
C LYS A 266 -7.21 -6.12 -5.80
N LEU A 267 -7.16 -5.80 -7.09
CA LEU A 267 -6.31 -4.73 -7.61
C LEU A 267 -6.65 -3.38 -6.97
N HIS A 268 -7.94 -3.06 -6.87
CA HIS A 268 -8.40 -1.82 -6.23
C HIS A 268 -7.96 -1.69 -4.76
N ILE A 269 -7.96 -2.80 -4.02
CA ILE A 269 -7.46 -2.84 -2.65
C ILE A 269 -5.96 -2.53 -2.58
N ILE A 270 -5.16 -3.09 -3.49
CA ILE A 270 -3.71 -2.87 -3.53
C ILE A 270 -3.37 -1.45 -4.01
N GLU A 271 -4.13 -0.93 -4.97
CA GLU A 271 -3.92 0.41 -5.55
C GLU A 271 -4.25 1.53 -4.57
N ASN A 272 -5.27 1.37 -3.74
CA ASN A 272 -5.63 2.37 -2.75
C ASN A 272 -4.65 2.35 -1.56
N PRO A 273 -3.92 3.45 -1.26
CA PRO A 273 -2.91 3.46 -0.20
C PRO A 273 -3.45 3.09 1.19
N LEU A 274 -4.66 3.53 1.52
CA LEU A 274 -5.29 3.26 2.81
C LEU A 274 -5.72 1.80 2.90
N LEU A 275 -6.37 1.28 1.85
CA LEU A 275 -6.77 -0.12 1.80
C LEU A 275 -5.55 -1.03 1.76
N ARG A 276 -4.48 -0.67 1.05
CA ARG A 276 -3.21 -1.40 1.06
C ARG A 276 -2.59 -1.45 2.46
N TYR A 277 -2.61 -0.34 3.20
CA TYR A 277 -2.12 -0.33 4.58
C TYR A 277 -3.00 -1.15 5.53
N VAL A 278 -4.31 -1.19 5.32
CA VAL A 278 -5.25 -1.91 6.19
C VAL A 278 -5.35 -3.41 5.84
N LEU A 279 -5.36 -3.73 4.54
CA LEU A 279 -5.64 -5.05 3.93
C LEU A 279 -4.42 -5.73 3.31
N GLY A 280 -3.38 -4.99 2.89
CA GLY A 280 -2.08 -5.58 2.50
C GLY A 280 -1.44 -6.36 3.64
N TYR A 281 -1.91 -6.10 4.85
CA TYR A 281 -1.71 -7.00 5.96
C TYR A 281 -2.46 -8.35 5.71
N LYS A 282 -3.78 -8.39 5.48
CA LYS A 282 -4.54 -9.65 5.24
C LYS A 282 -4.04 -10.47 4.01
N GLY A 283 -3.41 -9.85 3.01
CA GLY A 283 -3.01 -10.47 1.73
C GLY A 283 -1.87 -11.51 1.77
N ASN A 284 -0.87 -11.36 2.64
CA ASN A 284 0.28 -12.28 2.69
C ASN A 284 -0.02 -13.57 3.49
N SER A 285 -1.22 -14.14 3.36
CA SER A 285 -1.51 -15.48 3.90
C SER A 285 -1.07 -16.60 2.95
N THR A 286 -0.85 -16.29 1.67
CA THR A 286 -0.58 -17.30 0.62
C THR A 286 0.85 -17.31 0.09
N GLN A 287 1.61 -16.21 0.17
CA GLN A 287 3.03 -16.21 -0.20
C GLN A 287 3.91 -16.14 1.05
N GLN A 288 4.60 -17.25 1.31
CA GLN A 288 5.56 -17.53 2.40
C GLN A 288 4.99 -17.91 3.78
N CYS A 289 3.85 -18.60 3.85
CA CYS A 289 3.72 -19.56 4.95
C CYS A 289 4.67 -20.72 4.61
N VAL A 290 5.97 -20.62 4.98
CA VAL A 290 6.86 -21.77 4.90
C VAL A 290 6.17 -22.84 5.73
N GLN A 291 5.76 -23.93 5.07
CA GLN A 291 5.10 -25.03 5.74
C GLN A 291 6.02 -25.50 6.86
N SER A 292 5.45 -25.75 8.04
CA SER A 292 6.19 -26.27 9.17
C SER A 292 7.03 -27.46 8.71
N ARG A 293 8.34 -27.42 9.00
CA ARG A 293 9.25 -28.53 8.66
C ARG A 293 8.89 -29.78 9.48
N GLY A 294 8.15 -29.59 10.57
CA GLY A 294 7.63 -30.67 11.40
C GLY A 294 8.72 -31.30 12.25
N PRO A 295 8.45 -32.49 12.83
CA PRO A 295 9.45 -33.19 13.61
C PRO A 295 10.58 -33.71 12.71
N ARG A 296 11.82 -33.60 13.20
CA ARG A 296 13.00 -34.11 12.50
C ARG A 296 12.88 -35.62 12.26
N ALA A 297 13.25 -36.10 11.07
CA ALA A 297 13.17 -37.53 10.69
C ALA A 297 13.98 -38.46 11.61
N THR A 298 15.01 -37.94 12.28
CA THR A 298 15.84 -38.68 13.24
C THR A 298 15.22 -38.75 14.64
N GLY A 299 14.19 -37.94 14.94
CA GLY A 299 13.56 -37.85 16.27
C GLY A 299 14.41 -37.16 17.35
N VAL A 300 15.62 -36.69 17.01
CA VAL A 300 16.56 -36.03 17.91
C VAL A 300 16.32 -34.52 17.92
N LYS A 301 16.29 -33.92 19.11
CA LYS A 301 16.22 -32.46 19.29
C LYS A 301 17.61 -31.86 19.18
N VAL A 302 17.70 -30.70 18.54
CA VAL A 302 18.96 -30.00 18.33
C VAL A 302 18.94 -28.66 19.07
N VAL A 303 20.04 -28.34 19.74
CA VAL A 303 20.30 -27.03 20.34
C VAL A 303 21.24 -26.26 19.41
N HIS A 304 20.74 -25.16 18.87
CA HIS A 304 21.48 -24.26 18.00
C HIS A 304 22.07 -23.13 18.85
N VAL A 305 23.39 -23.03 18.92
CA VAL A 305 24.09 -21.97 19.65
C VAL A 305 24.57 -20.91 18.66
N VAL A 306 24.08 -19.69 18.80
CA VAL A 306 24.45 -18.55 17.95
C VAL A 306 25.56 -17.77 18.63
N THR A 307 26.71 -17.66 17.97
CA THR A 307 27.87 -16.89 18.46
C THR A 307 28.86 -16.57 17.34
N ALA A 308 29.34 -15.32 17.29
CA ALA A 308 30.44 -14.94 16.41
C ALA A 308 31.81 -15.35 17.00
N SER A 309 31.96 -15.25 18.32
CA SER A 309 33.13 -15.66 19.07
C SER A 309 32.75 -15.94 20.52
N CYS A 310 33.18 -17.06 21.08
CA CYS A 310 32.85 -17.47 22.45
C CYS A 310 34.12 -17.60 23.30
N SER A 311 34.15 -16.92 24.46
CA SER A 311 35.23 -17.12 25.44
C SER A 311 35.08 -18.45 26.17
N THR A 312 36.19 -19.02 26.64
CA THR A 312 36.18 -20.29 27.38
C THR A 312 35.31 -20.24 28.64
N SER A 313 35.27 -19.09 29.33
CA SER A 313 34.40 -18.86 30.49
C SER A 313 32.92 -18.82 30.14
N GLN A 314 32.55 -18.20 29.02
CA GLN A 314 31.15 -18.17 28.56
C GLN A 314 30.69 -19.56 28.12
N LEU A 315 31.54 -20.30 27.41
CA LEU A 315 31.24 -21.68 27.02
C LEU A 315 31.06 -22.58 28.26
N GLN A 316 31.94 -22.45 29.26
CA GLN A 316 31.82 -23.20 30.52
C GLN A 316 30.53 -22.83 31.27
N SER A 317 30.13 -21.56 31.28
CA SER A 317 28.86 -21.13 31.87
C SER A 317 27.66 -21.67 31.11
N LEU A 318 27.66 -21.58 29.77
CA LEU A 318 26.60 -22.11 28.92
C LEU A 318 26.42 -23.62 29.13
N LEU A 319 27.55 -24.35 29.17
CA LEU A 319 27.58 -25.78 29.43
C LEU A 319 26.93 -26.12 30.76
N ASN A 320 27.36 -25.48 31.86
CA ASN A 320 26.89 -25.79 33.20
C ASN A 320 25.45 -25.32 33.46
N THR A 321 25.08 -24.14 32.96
CA THR A 321 23.82 -23.49 33.30
C THR A 321 22.66 -23.96 32.42
N ARG A 322 22.88 -24.28 31.14
CA ARG A 322 21.79 -24.59 30.20
C ARG A 322 21.96 -25.92 29.48
N LEU A 323 23.11 -26.18 28.88
CA LEU A 323 23.28 -27.39 28.05
C LEU A 323 23.22 -28.67 28.89
N LEU A 324 23.89 -28.74 30.04
CA LEU A 324 23.84 -29.90 30.94
C LEU A 324 22.40 -30.20 31.43
N PRO A 325 21.61 -29.23 31.91
CA PRO A 325 20.20 -29.44 32.24
C PRO A 325 19.33 -29.91 31.07
N LEU A 326 19.53 -29.35 29.86
CA LEU A 326 18.73 -29.71 28.68
C LEU A 326 19.07 -31.12 28.15
N CYS A 327 20.36 -31.46 28.10
CA CYS A 327 20.85 -32.77 27.68
C CYS A 327 20.56 -33.89 28.69
N SER A 328 20.10 -33.57 29.91
CA SER A 328 19.71 -34.57 30.90
C SER A 328 18.43 -35.35 30.51
N SER A 329 17.72 -34.89 29.46
CA SER A 329 16.43 -35.43 29.02
C SER A 329 16.49 -36.30 27.75
N GLY A 330 17.67 -36.48 27.13
CA GLY A 330 17.89 -37.35 25.96
C GLY A 330 19.14 -36.97 25.16
N ASP A 331 19.54 -37.81 24.19
CA ASP A 331 20.61 -37.48 23.21
C ASP A 331 20.19 -36.22 22.44
N THR A 332 20.84 -35.09 22.74
CA THR A 332 20.56 -33.78 22.16
C THR A 332 21.81 -33.34 21.41
N GLU A 333 21.69 -33.01 20.13
CA GLU A 333 22.83 -32.54 19.34
C GLU A 333 23.02 -31.02 19.51
N ILE A 334 24.26 -30.55 19.44
CA ILE A 334 24.59 -29.13 19.55
C ILE A 334 25.22 -28.65 18.25
N GLN A 335 24.65 -27.61 17.64
CA GLN A 335 25.16 -26.99 16.42
C GLN A 335 25.50 -25.53 16.66
N PHE A 336 26.64 -25.07 16.14
CA PHE A 336 27.08 -23.68 16.27
C PHE A 336 26.83 -22.91 14.97
N HIS A 337 26.28 -21.71 15.10
CA HIS A 337 25.94 -20.82 13.99
C HIS A 337 26.51 -19.43 14.25
N SER A 338 26.97 -18.75 13.21
CA SER A 338 27.46 -17.36 13.31
C SER A 338 26.35 -16.31 13.20
N ASP A 339 25.22 -16.69 12.61
CA ASP A 339 24.10 -15.79 12.31
C ASP A 339 22.80 -16.37 12.90
N PRO A 340 21.98 -15.58 13.62
CA PRO A 340 20.68 -16.03 14.12
C PRO A 340 19.71 -16.47 13.01
N VAL A 341 19.77 -15.89 11.81
CA VAL A 341 18.91 -16.29 10.68
C VAL A 341 19.19 -17.74 10.28
N LEU A 342 20.47 -18.08 10.09
CA LEU A 342 20.89 -19.44 9.71
C LEU A 342 20.54 -20.48 10.78
N ALA A 343 20.59 -20.08 12.05
CA ALA A 343 20.17 -20.95 13.15
C ALA A 343 18.69 -21.28 13.05
N VAL A 344 17.83 -20.27 12.89
CA VAL A 344 16.37 -20.44 12.75
C VAL A 344 16.00 -21.21 11.48
N ASP A 345 16.71 -20.99 10.37
CA ASP A 345 16.51 -21.74 9.12
C ASP A 345 16.86 -23.22 9.24
N SER A 346 17.75 -23.57 10.17
CA SER A 346 18.16 -24.95 10.44
C SER A 346 17.28 -25.65 11.48
N CYS A 347 16.35 -24.94 12.12
CA CYS A 347 15.50 -25.47 13.18
C CYS A 347 14.29 -26.25 12.65
N TYR A 348 13.93 -27.28 13.42
CA TYR A 348 12.73 -28.09 13.27
C TYR A 348 11.87 -27.99 14.53
N GLN A 349 10.68 -28.59 14.52
CA GLN A 349 9.76 -28.54 15.64
C GLN A 349 10.39 -29.08 16.94
N GLY A 350 10.39 -28.25 17.99
CA GLY A 350 10.91 -28.57 19.32
C GLY A 350 12.40 -28.28 19.53
N ASP A 351 13.10 -27.71 18.55
CA ASP A 351 14.48 -27.27 18.67
C ASP A 351 14.61 -25.98 19.51
N VAL A 352 15.81 -25.76 20.05
CA VAL A 352 16.12 -24.61 20.92
C VAL A 352 17.28 -23.82 20.34
N VAL A 353 17.10 -22.51 20.17
CA VAL A 353 18.14 -21.58 19.73
C VAL A 353 18.60 -20.77 20.94
N ILE A 354 19.89 -20.84 21.27
CA ILE A 354 20.51 -20.05 22.34
C ILE A 354 21.43 -19.02 21.70
N VAL A 355 21.15 -17.74 21.92
CA VAL A 355 21.94 -16.62 21.41
C VAL A 355 22.86 -16.13 22.52
N LEU A 356 24.17 -16.22 22.31
CA LEU A 356 25.15 -15.73 23.28
C LEU A 356 25.23 -14.20 23.27
N PRO A 357 25.71 -13.56 24.37
CA PRO A 357 25.93 -12.12 24.44
C PRO A 357 26.75 -11.60 23.26
N GLY A 358 26.23 -10.58 22.59
CA GLY A 358 26.80 -10.01 21.37
C GLY A 358 25.79 -9.16 20.61
N THR A 359 26.31 -8.40 19.65
CA THR A 359 25.51 -7.63 18.69
C THR A 359 25.52 -8.35 17.34
N TYR A 360 24.35 -8.81 16.89
CA TYR A 360 24.15 -9.56 15.66
C TYR A 360 23.42 -8.67 14.65
N THR A 361 24.08 -8.35 13.55
CA THR A 361 23.47 -7.58 12.46
C THR A 361 22.90 -8.52 11.41
N VAL A 362 21.59 -8.48 11.19
CA VAL A 362 20.92 -9.30 10.18
C VAL A 362 20.51 -8.45 8.96
N SER A 363 20.67 -9.05 7.78
CA SER A 363 20.30 -8.46 6.50
C SER A 363 18.92 -8.93 6.03
N SER A 364 18.51 -10.14 6.43
CA SER A 364 17.23 -10.75 6.08
C SER A 364 16.28 -10.81 7.27
N SER A 365 14.99 -11.00 6.98
CA SER A 365 13.96 -11.23 7.99
C SER A 365 14.12 -12.60 8.64
N ILE A 366 13.82 -12.70 9.94
CA ILE A 366 13.83 -13.96 10.68
C ILE A 366 12.43 -14.56 10.59
N PHE A 367 12.28 -15.63 9.80
CA PHE A 367 11.01 -16.33 9.64
C PHE A 367 10.97 -17.62 10.49
N ILE A 368 9.97 -17.76 11.35
CA ILE A 368 9.83 -18.88 12.28
C ILE A 368 8.59 -19.73 11.92
N PRO A 369 8.75 -20.81 11.12
CA PRO A 369 7.67 -21.70 10.71
C PRO A 369 7.26 -22.71 11.77
N ASP A 370 8.22 -23.17 12.56
CA ASP A 370 8.06 -24.30 13.48
C ASP A 370 7.95 -23.84 14.94
N SER A 371 7.43 -24.71 15.80
CA SER A 371 7.35 -24.45 17.24
C SER A 371 8.74 -24.57 17.87
N ILE A 372 9.46 -23.45 17.99
CA ILE A 372 10.84 -23.37 18.48
C ILE A 372 10.94 -22.42 19.68
N THR A 373 12.00 -22.59 20.47
CA THR A 373 12.34 -21.67 21.56
C THR A 373 13.62 -20.93 21.22
N ILE A 374 13.59 -19.60 21.21
CA ILE A 374 14.77 -18.74 21.04
C ILE A 374 15.01 -17.99 22.35
N GLU A 375 16.23 -18.08 22.85
CA GLU A 375 16.62 -17.52 24.13
C GLU A 375 17.96 -16.80 24.05
N GLY A 376 18.01 -15.58 24.57
CA GLY A 376 19.26 -14.87 24.85
C GLY A 376 19.89 -15.36 26.15
N PHE A 377 21.16 -15.73 26.10
CA PHE A 377 21.93 -16.12 27.27
C PHE A 377 22.51 -14.89 27.97
N GLY A 378 21.74 -14.25 28.85
CA GLY A 378 22.19 -13.07 29.58
C GLY A 378 21.05 -12.11 29.84
N PHE A 379 21.38 -10.84 30.05
CA PHE A 379 20.40 -9.77 30.08
C PHE A 379 20.00 -9.38 28.65
N PRO A 380 18.77 -8.88 28.43
CA PRO A 380 18.32 -8.49 27.09
C PRO A 380 19.21 -7.43 26.45
N ASP A 381 19.82 -6.53 27.22
CA ASP A 381 20.77 -5.54 26.68
C ASP A 381 22.10 -6.12 26.21
N ASP A 382 22.47 -7.33 26.65
CA ASP A 382 23.69 -8.01 26.23
C ASP A 382 23.51 -8.80 24.93
N VAL A 383 22.27 -9.15 24.58
CA VAL A 383 21.93 -9.96 23.40
C VAL A 383 21.10 -9.11 22.44
N VAL A 384 21.79 -8.45 21.51
CA VAL A 384 21.19 -7.46 20.61
C VAL A 384 21.15 -8.00 19.19
N ILE A 385 19.97 -8.04 18.58
CA ILE A 385 19.78 -8.36 17.16
C ILE A 385 19.31 -7.10 16.44
N GLU A 386 20.10 -6.64 15.47
CA GLU A 386 19.89 -5.38 14.74
C GLU A 386 19.59 -5.69 13.26
N LYS A 387 18.49 -5.15 12.72
CA LYS A 387 18.20 -5.19 11.27
C LYS A 387 18.60 -3.88 10.61
N LYS A 388 19.48 -3.94 9.60
CA LYS A 388 19.99 -2.77 8.87
C LYS A 388 19.39 -2.56 7.47
N ASN A 389 18.69 -3.55 6.92
CA ASN A 389 18.14 -3.49 5.58
C ASN A 389 16.74 -2.86 5.55
N LYS A 390 16.52 -2.01 4.53
CA LYS A 390 15.22 -1.45 4.16
C LYS A 390 14.36 -2.54 3.50
N GLY A 391 13.04 -2.52 3.70
CA GLY A 391 12.12 -3.28 2.82
C GLY A 391 11.14 -4.25 3.48
N ASP A 392 11.48 -4.93 4.58
CA ASP A 392 10.69 -6.11 5.04
C ASP A 392 10.44 -6.15 6.57
N SER A 393 9.48 -6.97 7.02
CA SER A 393 9.28 -7.33 8.45
C SER A 393 10.58 -7.81 9.10
N PHE A 394 10.85 -7.48 10.36
CA PHE A 394 12.10 -7.95 10.99
C PHE A 394 11.97 -9.40 11.48
N VAL A 395 11.00 -9.69 12.34
CA VAL A 395 10.73 -11.06 12.82
C VAL A 395 9.30 -11.44 12.49
N GLU A 396 9.11 -12.64 11.94
CA GLU A 396 7.80 -13.14 11.54
C GLU A 396 7.58 -14.57 12.02
N THR A 397 6.41 -14.84 12.62
CA THR A 397 6.10 -16.14 13.22
C THR A 397 4.81 -16.73 12.67
N THR A 398 4.88 -17.99 12.22
CA THR A 398 3.72 -18.82 11.85
C THR A 398 3.64 -20.13 12.65
N GLY A 399 4.64 -20.42 13.49
CA GLY A 399 4.70 -21.61 14.33
C GLY A 399 3.58 -21.72 15.37
N ALA A 400 3.15 -22.95 15.67
CA ALA A 400 2.03 -23.20 16.58
C ALA A 400 2.29 -22.73 18.03
N ASP A 401 3.48 -22.97 18.59
CA ASP A 401 3.95 -22.44 19.88
C ASP A 401 5.41 -22.00 19.76
N VAL A 402 5.64 -20.69 19.65
CA VAL A 402 6.96 -20.06 19.56
C VAL A 402 7.26 -19.30 20.84
N ARG A 403 8.48 -19.42 21.36
CA ARG A 403 8.92 -18.72 22.58
C ARG A 403 10.16 -17.90 22.32
N LEU A 404 10.12 -16.62 22.69
CA LEU A 404 11.24 -15.69 22.61
C LEU A 404 11.53 -15.15 24.02
N SER A 405 12.79 -15.19 24.45
CA SER A 405 13.16 -14.70 25.78
C SER A 405 14.53 -14.03 25.83
N ASN A 406 14.66 -12.99 26.67
CA ASN A 406 15.92 -12.32 26.99
C ASN A 406 16.69 -11.75 25.78
N ILE A 407 15.99 -11.20 24.78
CA ILE A 407 16.61 -10.64 23.57
C ILE A 407 16.16 -9.20 23.35
N LYS A 408 17.08 -8.35 22.87
CA LYS A 408 16.79 -7.01 22.37
C LYS A 408 16.79 -6.97 20.85
N PHE A 409 15.68 -6.51 20.28
CA PHE A 409 15.54 -6.30 18.85
C PHE A 409 15.63 -4.80 18.54
N ILE A 410 16.46 -4.44 17.57
CA ILE A 410 16.62 -3.06 17.10
C ILE A 410 16.35 -3.02 15.59
N GLN A 411 15.42 -2.15 15.19
CA GLN A 411 15.03 -1.97 13.81
C GLN A 411 15.44 -0.57 13.32
N HIS A 412 16.01 -0.51 12.10
CA HIS A 412 16.35 0.73 11.41
C HIS A 412 15.73 0.78 10.02
N ASP A 413 15.18 1.94 9.62
CA ASP A 413 14.68 2.24 8.26
C ASP A 413 13.74 1.17 7.67
N ALA A 414 12.91 0.54 8.50
CA ALA A 414 11.94 -0.46 8.03
C ALA A 414 10.63 0.17 7.55
N ILE A 415 9.82 -0.60 6.83
CA ILE A 415 8.48 -0.19 6.37
C ILE A 415 7.40 -0.91 7.19
N GLU A 416 7.64 -2.19 7.48
CA GLU A 416 6.77 -3.03 8.31
C GLU A 416 7.24 -3.06 9.77
N GLY A 417 6.38 -3.59 10.66
CA GLY A 417 6.68 -3.62 12.09
C GLY A 417 7.86 -4.51 12.49
N ILE A 418 8.32 -4.36 13.73
CA ILE A 418 9.47 -5.13 14.27
C ILE A 418 9.16 -6.64 14.34
N LEU A 419 7.91 -6.99 14.64
CA LEU A 419 7.50 -8.37 14.88
C LEU A 419 6.07 -8.57 14.40
N CYS A 420 5.83 -9.60 13.57
CA CYS A 420 4.52 -9.95 13.07
C CYS A 420 4.15 -11.40 13.43
N VAL A 421 3.09 -11.57 14.23
CA VAL A 421 2.50 -12.89 14.53
C VAL A 421 1.39 -13.16 13.53
N ARG A 422 1.69 -13.98 12.51
CA ARG A 422 0.72 -14.32 11.46
C ARG A 422 -0.25 -15.42 11.89
N GLN A 423 0.28 -16.46 12.53
CA GLN A 423 -0.50 -17.62 12.97
C GLN A 423 0.16 -18.26 14.19
N GLY A 424 -0.64 -18.97 15.00
CA GLY A 424 -0.17 -19.72 16.15
C GLY A 424 -0.04 -18.85 17.40
N THR A 425 0.74 -19.34 18.37
CA THR A 425 0.96 -18.68 19.66
C THR A 425 2.41 -18.23 19.78
N LEU A 426 2.61 -16.94 20.04
CA LEU A 426 3.92 -16.38 20.37
C LEU A 426 3.95 -15.97 21.84
N THR A 427 4.90 -16.51 22.60
CA THR A 427 5.19 -16.09 23.97
C THR A 427 6.51 -15.34 24.03
N MET A 428 6.48 -14.12 24.55
CA MET A 428 7.65 -13.26 24.75
C MET A 428 7.84 -13.00 26.23
N GLU A 429 9.07 -13.18 26.71
CA GLU A 429 9.42 -12.96 28.11
C GLU A 429 10.72 -12.14 28.22
N ASN A 430 10.66 -11.01 28.92
CA ASN A 430 11.85 -10.18 29.19
C ASN A 430 12.60 -9.76 27.91
N CYS A 431 11.85 -9.37 26.87
CA CYS A 431 12.40 -8.89 25.61
C CYS A 431 12.29 -7.37 25.49
N VAL A 432 13.23 -6.76 24.78
CA VAL A 432 13.25 -5.31 24.51
C VAL A 432 13.09 -5.06 23.01
N LEU A 433 12.16 -4.20 22.63
CA LEU A 433 11.77 -3.93 21.25
C LEU A 433 11.94 -2.45 20.94
N GLN A 434 13.06 -2.10 20.30
CA GLN A 434 13.30 -0.76 19.79
C GLN A 434 12.83 -0.67 18.33
N CYS A 435 11.65 -0.10 18.16
CA CYS A 435 10.93 -0.03 16.90
C CYS A 435 11.14 1.35 16.28
N GLU A 436 11.11 1.45 14.95
CA GLU A 436 11.12 2.75 14.26
C GLU A 436 9.78 3.03 13.58
N THR A 437 9.14 2.04 12.95
CA THR A 437 7.83 2.18 12.31
C THR A 437 6.71 1.74 13.22
N THR A 438 6.18 0.54 13.05
CA THR A 438 5.19 -0.10 13.93
C THR A 438 5.93 -1.07 14.85
N GLY A 439 5.45 -1.26 16.08
CA GLY A 439 6.06 -2.26 16.96
C GLY A 439 5.60 -3.66 16.61
N VAL A 440 4.79 -4.28 17.47
CA VAL A 440 4.34 -5.66 17.30
C VAL A 440 2.98 -5.70 16.62
N ILE A 441 2.78 -6.64 15.69
CA ILE A 441 1.55 -6.77 14.92
C ILE A 441 1.00 -8.19 15.10
N VAL A 442 -0.23 -8.30 15.59
CA VAL A 442 -0.92 -9.58 15.84
C VAL A 442 -2.06 -9.74 14.85
N ARG A 443 -1.98 -10.77 13.99
CA ARG A 443 -2.99 -11.03 12.95
C ARG A 443 -4.21 -11.78 13.49
N SER A 444 -5.26 -11.82 12.66
CA SER A 444 -6.48 -12.56 12.96
C SER A 444 -6.20 -14.03 13.26
N SER A 445 -6.81 -14.53 14.33
CA SER A 445 -6.65 -15.91 14.84
C SER A 445 -5.24 -16.25 15.38
N ALA A 446 -4.37 -15.27 15.58
CA ALA A 446 -3.09 -15.45 16.27
C ALA A 446 -3.21 -15.16 17.78
N CYS A 447 -2.31 -15.74 18.56
CA CYS A 447 -2.22 -15.54 20.00
C CYS A 447 -0.85 -14.92 20.36
N LEU A 448 -0.85 -13.84 21.12
CA LEU A 448 0.35 -13.17 21.62
C LEU A 448 0.32 -13.10 23.15
N ASN A 449 1.37 -13.60 23.80
CA ASN A 449 1.59 -13.47 25.24
C ASN A 449 2.88 -12.67 25.46
N MET A 450 2.80 -11.43 25.91
CA MET A 450 3.96 -10.61 26.27
C MET A 450 4.03 -10.43 27.78
N ASN A 451 5.16 -10.85 28.36
CA ASN A 451 5.42 -10.77 29.80
C ASN A 451 6.73 -10.00 30.04
N MET A 452 6.69 -8.99 30.89
CA MET A 452 7.88 -8.22 31.30
C MET A 452 8.70 -7.68 30.11
N CYS A 453 8.06 -7.38 28.99
CA CYS A 453 8.72 -6.84 27.80
C CYS A 453 8.66 -5.31 27.78
N ASP A 454 9.61 -4.68 27.11
CA ASP A 454 9.66 -3.23 26.93
C ASP A 454 9.65 -2.87 25.44
N LEU A 455 8.70 -2.04 25.02
CA LEU A 455 8.48 -1.66 23.63
C LEU A 455 8.50 -0.13 23.49
N TYR A 456 9.40 0.38 22.66
CA TYR A 456 9.56 1.82 22.49
C TYR A 456 10.07 2.28 21.12
N GLY A 457 9.84 3.57 20.84
CA GLY A 457 10.40 4.27 19.67
C GLY A 457 9.55 4.23 18.39
N SER A 458 8.39 3.57 18.44
CA SER A 458 7.51 3.37 17.28
C SER A 458 6.94 4.69 16.74
N LYS A 459 7.23 5.05 15.47
CA LYS A 459 6.57 6.19 14.77
C LYS A 459 5.09 5.91 14.45
N GLY A 460 4.66 4.65 14.56
CA GLY A 460 3.28 4.19 14.42
C GLY A 460 2.73 3.69 15.76
N ALA A 461 1.85 2.69 15.71
CA ALA A 461 1.37 2.04 16.91
C ALA A 461 2.46 1.16 17.54
N GLY A 462 2.55 1.14 18.87
CA GLY A 462 3.44 0.23 19.59
C GLY A 462 2.99 -1.22 19.43
N LEU A 463 1.70 -1.49 19.61
CA LEU A 463 1.10 -2.80 19.39
C LEU A 463 -0.15 -2.68 18.52
N GLU A 464 -0.23 -3.43 17.43
CA GLU A 464 -1.41 -3.52 16.56
C GLU A 464 -2.09 -4.88 16.70
N ILE A 465 -3.38 -4.88 17.04
CA ILE A 465 -4.18 -6.09 17.30
C ILE A 465 -5.31 -6.17 16.28
N TYR A 466 -5.34 -7.24 15.48
CA TYR A 466 -6.38 -7.49 14.49
C TYR A 466 -7.58 -8.28 15.06
N PRO A 467 -8.76 -8.22 14.41
CA PRO A 467 -9.95 -8.98 14.82
C PRO A 467 -9.68 -10.48 14.93
N GLY A 468 -10.28 -11.15 15.92
CA GLY A 468 -10.17 -12.60 16.15
C GLY A 468 -8.86 -13.05 16.80
N SER A 469 -7.97 -12.13 17.16
CA SER A 469 -6.73 -12.44 17.87
C SER A 469 -6.92 -12.54 19.39
N VAL A 470 -6.00 -13.23 20.06
CA VAL A 470 -5.92 -13.32 21.52
C VAL A 470 -4.63 -12.65 21.97
N CYS A 471 -4.69 -11.67 22.86
CA CYS A 471 -3.50 -10.95 23.32
C CYS A 471 -3.47 -10.86 24.84
N SER A 472 -2.42 -11.37 25.47
CA SER A 472 -2.15 -11.25 26.90
C SER A 472 -0.91 -10.39 27.14
N LEU A 473 -1.10 -9.26 27.82
CA LEU A 473 -0.05 -8.30 28.12
C LEU A 473 0.08 -8.20 29.65
N VAL A 474 1.18 -8.70 30.20
CA VAL A 474 1.44 -8.68 31.65
C VAL A 474 2.75 -8.00 31.98
N SER A 475 2.69 -6.94 32.79
CA SER A 475 3.86 -6.20 33.32
C SER A 475 4.79 -5.65 32.23
N ASN A 476 4.25 -5.22 31.08
CA ASN A 476 5.04 -4.66 29.98
C ASN A 476 5.16 -3.14 30.07
N GLY A 477 6.24 -2.59 29.51
CA GLY A 477 6.41 -1.17 29.20
C GLY A 477 6.08 -0.90 27.73
N ILE A 478 5.17 0.04 27.44
CA ILE A 478 4.89 0.48 26.07
C ILE A 478 4.94 2.01 26.06
N HIS A 479 5.98 2.58 25.47
CA HIS A 479 6.21 4.01 25.61
C HIS A 479 6.97 4.68 24.47
N HIS A 480 6.87 6.00 24.36
CA HIS A 480 7.50 6.78 23.28
C HIS A 480 7.11 6.25 21.89
N CYS A 481 5.83 5.86 21.74
CA CYS A 481 5.23 5.48 20.48
C CYS A 481 4.30 6.60 19.99
N LYS A 482 3.93 6.63 18.71
CA LYS A 482 2.88 7.53 18.24
C LYS A 482 1.57 7.17 18.92
N ASP A 483 1.13 5.92 18.81
CA ASP A 483 0.00 5.38 19.58
C ASP A 483 0.48 4.17 20.40
N GLY A 484 -0.03 3.98 21.61
CA GLY A 484 0.40 2.86 22.46
C GLY A 484 -0.05 1.51 21.91
N ILE A 485 -1.34 1.21 22.05
CA ILE A 485 -1.98 -0.01 21.55
C ILE A 485 -3.12 0.36 20.60
N LEU A 486 -3.10 -0.16 19.38
CA LEU A 486 -4.12 0.03 18.36
C LEU A 486 -4.89 -1.28 18.15
N ILE A 487 -6.18 -1.26 18.45
CA ILE A 487 -7.09 -2.39 18.31
C ILE A 487 -7.97 -2.13 17.09
N LYS A 488 -7.89 -3.01 16.10
CA LYS A 488 -8.68 -2.94 14.87
C LYS A 488 -9.95 -3.78 15.03
N ASP A 489 -11.12 -3.15 14.93
CA ASP A 489 -12.45 -3.76 15.02
C ASP A 489 -13.16 -3.65 13.66
N PHE A 490 -12.65 -4.39 12.67
CA PHE A 490 -13.18 -4.47 11.31
C PHE A 490 -14.11 -5.68 11.12
N ALA A 491 -14.75 -6.17 12.19
CA ALA A 491 -15.56 -7.36 12.09
C ALA A 491 -16.80 -7.11 11.20
N ASP A 492 -16.75 -7.57 9.95
CA ASP A 492 -17.96 -7.92 9.20
C ASP A 492 -18.67 -9.07 9.95
N GLU A 493 -19.96 -9.31 9.66
CA GLU A 493 -20.90 -10.21 10.38
C GLU A 493 -20.43 -11.67 10.64
N LEU A 494 -19.21 -12.05 10.25
CA LEU A 494 -18.59 -13.37 10.39
C LEU A 494 -17.30 -13.40 11.24
N ASP A 495 -16.72 -12.25 11.63
CA ASP A 495 -15.44 -12.20 12.37
C ASP A 495 -15.64 -12.11 13.91
N VAL A 496 -14.84 -12.89 14.65
CA VAL A 496 -14.85 -12.92 16.13
C VAL A 496 -14.12 -11.68 16.69
N MET A 497 -14.66 -11.05 17.73
CA MET A 497 -13.97 -9.94 18.41
C MET A 497 -12.61 -10.38 18.97
N PRO A 498 -11.59 -9.50 18.96
CA PRO A 498 -10.33 -9.80 19.63
C PRO A 498 -10.53 -9.90 21.14
N SER A 499 -9.74 -10.75 21.80
CA SER A 499 -9.77 -10.92 23.26
C SER A 499 -8.46 -10.48 23.86
N ILE A 500 -8.51 -9.47 24.73
CA ILE A 500 -7.32 -8.79 25.25
C ILE A 500 -7.29 -8.86 26.78
N THR A 501 -6.18 -9.30 27.34
CA THR A 501 -5.87 -9.28 28.77
C THR A 501 -4.74 -8.29 29.01
N MET A 502 -4.94 -7.33 29.91
CA MET A 502 -3.95 -6.32 30.27
C MET A 502 -3.77 -6.27 31.78
N GLU A 503 -2.62 -6.66 32.29
CA GLU A 503 -2.33 -6.68 33.73
C GLU A 503 -1.01 -6.00 34.06
N ASN A 504 -1.05 -5.00 34.95
CA ASN A 504 0.12 -4.29 35.47
C ASN A 504 1.06 -3.67 34.41
N ASN A 505 0.56 -3.34 33.22
CA ASN A 505 1.38 -2.70 32.18
C ASN A 505 1.57 -1.20 32.47
N VAL A 506 2.67 -0.63 31.98
CA VAL A 506 2.96 0.80 32.07
C VAL A 506 2.99 1.38 30.66
N ILE A 507 1.96 2.14 30.31
CA ILE A 507 1.79 2.72 28.97
C ILE A 507 1.93 4.23 29.07
N HIS A 508 3.03 4.79 28.58
CA HIS A 508 3.35 6.18 28.86
C HIS A 508 4.12 6.93 27.76
N ASN A 509 4.11 8.26 27.82
CA ASN A 509 4.86 9.11 26.89
C ASN A 509 4.53 8.85 25.40
N ASN A 510 3.31 8.44 25.08
CA ASN A 510 2.88 8.26 23.68
C ASN A 510 2.32 9.59 23.14
N GLU A 511 2.54 9.89 21.85
CA GLU A 511 2.10 11.16 21.24
C GLU A 511 0.57 11.25 21.15
N GLY A 512 -0.07 10.14 20.83
CA GLY A 512 -1.50 9.93 20.70
C GLY A 512 -2.12 9.35 21.96
N TYR A 513 -2.94 8.30 21.80
CA TYR A 513 -3.60 7.65 22.93
C TYR A 513 -2.80 6.46 23.47
N GLY A 514 -3.02 6.10 24.73
CA GLY A 514 -2.51 4.86 25.31
C GLY A 514 -3.10 3.62 24.65
N VAL A 515 -4.42 3.58 24.46
CA VAL A 515 -5.16 2.53 23.74
C VAL A 515 -6.15 3.17 22.78
N ILE A 516 -6.17 2.72 21.53
CA ILE A 516 -7.09 3.16 20.48
C ILE A 516 -7.89 1.99 19.97
N LEU A 517 -9.20 2.17 19.84
CA LEU A 517 -10.09 1.24 19.18
C LEU A 517 -10.57 1.83 17.85
N VAL A 518 -10.27 1.15 16.74
CA VAL A 518 -10.67 1.54 15.39
C VAL A 518 -11.98 0.84 15.03
N LYS A 519 -13.03 1.61 14.76
CA LYS A 519 -14.36 1.12 14.39
C LYS A 519 -14.79 1.57 13.01
N SER A 520 -15.55 0.73 12.32
CA SER A 520 -16.22 1.08 11.06
C SER A 520 -17.41 2.01 11.32
N SER A 521 -17.52 3.10 10.56
CA SER A 521 -18.63 4.07 10.63
C SER A 521 -20.03 3.46 10.41
N THR A 522 -20.13 2.28 9.78
CA THR A 522 -21.41 1.57 9.57
C THR A 522 -22.05 1.09 10.88
N SER A 523 -21.26 0.83 11.92
CA SER A 523 -21.72 0.26 13.20
C SER A 523 -22.52 1.25 14.08
N GLU A 524 -22.37 2.56 13.89
CA GLU A 524 -23.21 3.57 14.59
C GLU A 524 -24.61 3.70 14.00
N GLN A 525 -24.80 3.47 12.69
CA GLN A 525 -26.13 3.56 12.07
C GLN A 525 -27.10 2.50 12.63
N HIS A 526 -26.57 1.31 12.98
CA HIS A 526 -27.37 0.26 13.63
C HIS A 526 -27.67 0.56 15.10
N ARG A 527 -26.71 1.10 15.87
CA ARG A 527 -26.95 1.49 17.28
C ARG A 527 -27.91 2.66 17.43
N THR A 528 -27.83 3.66 16.55
CA THR A 528 -28.76 4.80 16.56
C THR A 528 -30.18 4.41 16.17
N LEU A 529 -30.37 3.37 15.35
CA LEU A 529 -31.71 2.81 15.04
C LEU A 529 -32.29 2.02 16.22
N LEU A 530 -31.48 1.25 16.94
CA LEU A 530 -31.90 0.48 18.13
C LEU A 530 -32.22 1.37 19.34
N ASP A 531 -31.42 2.40 19.61
CA ASP A 531 -31.70 3.36 20.69
C ASP A 531 -32.97 4.20 20.42
N ARG A 532 -33.26 4.44 19.13
CA ARG A 532 -34.48 5.11 18.71
C ARG A 532 -35.71 4.22 18.82
N GLN A 533 -35.57 2.89 18.69
CA GLN A 533 -36.63 1.91 18.91
C GLN A 533 -36.91 1.63 20.39
N LEU A 534 -35.88 1.64 21.26
CA LEU A 534 -36.04 1.46 22.70
C LEU A 534 -36.71 2.68 23.37
N LYS A 535 -36.43 3.90 22.90
CA LYS A 535 -37.11 5.12 23.40
C LYS A 535 -38.57 5.25 22.93
N THR A 536 -38.98 4.58 21.86
CA THR A 536 -40.38 4.56 21.41
C THR A 536 -41.27 3.54 22.12
N ASN A 537 -40.70 2.54 22.80
CA ASN A 537 -41.46 1.49 23.47
C ASN A 537 -41.66 1.70 24.98
N SER A 538 -41.03 2.72 25.60
CA SER A 538 -41.17 3.00 27.04
C SER A 538 -42.15 4.12 27.38
N SER A 539 -42.94 4.64 26.42
CA SER A 539 -43.85 5.78 26.66
C SER A 539 -45.28 5.57 26.14
N LYS A 540 -45.79 4.33 26.23
CA LYS A 540 -47.21 4.03 26.07
C LYS A 540 -47.67 3.13 27.21
N ASP A 541 -47.87 3.73 28.38
CA ASP A 541 -48.85 3.29 29.38
C ASP A 541 -48.94 4.30 30.51
N SER A 542 -49.79 5.31 30.34
CA SER A 542 -50.68 5.85 31.40
C SER A 542 -51.50 7.02 30.85
N ALA A 543 -52.82 6.85 30.86
CA ALA A 543 -53.80 7.80 30.41
C ALA A 543 -54.30 8.73 31.54
N ALA A 544 -54.72 9.92 31.12
CA ALA A 544 -55.73 10.82 31.71
C ALA A 544 -55.37 11.60 33.00
N VAL A 545 -55.50 12.94 32.97
CA VAL A 545 -56.72 13.73 33.28
C VAL A 545 -56.43 15.24 33.04
N GLN A 546 -57.50 15.98 32.76
CA GLN A 546 -57.63 17.36 32.27
C GLN A 546 -57.12 18.51 33.15
N HIS A 547 -57.04 19.68 32.48
CA HIS A 547 -57.56 21.02 32.82
C HIS A 547 -56.55 22.13 33.14
N GLY A 548 -56.64 23.24 32.38
CA GLY A 548 -56.56 24.59 32.94
C GLY A 548 -55.76 25.64 32.16
N SER A 549 -56.48 26.65 31.65
CA SER A 549 -56.12 28.08 31.50
C SER A 549 -54.99 28.49 30.54
N THR A 550 -55.29 29.07 29.38
CA THR A 550 -55.66 30.47 29.04
C THR A 550 -54.49 31.44 28.81
N GLU A 551 -54.57 32.05 27.63
CA GLU A 551 -54.39 33.47 27.31
C GLU A 551 -53.09 33.98 26.65
N ASN A 552 -53.34 34.55 25.46
CA ASN A 552 -52.86 35.84 24.95
C ASN A 552 -51.46 35.88 24.30
N ASN A 553 -51.24 36.60 23.20
CA ASN A 553 -52.12 37.19 22.19
C ASN A 553 -51.23 37.72 21.06
N ASN A 554 -51.83 37.82 19.88
CA ASN A 554 -51.63 38.83 18.82
C ASN A 554 -50.37 38.83 17.96
N GLY A 555 -50.63 38.89 16.65
CA GLY A 555 -49.72 39.44 15.65
C GLY A 555 -50.03 39.01 14.22
N THR A 556 -51.21 39.40 13.72
CA THR A 556 -51.78 39.12 12.40
C THR A 556 -51.15 39.94 11.25
N ASP A 557 -51.59 39.61 10.04
CA ASP A 557 -51.43 40.28 8.74
C ASP A 557 -50.18 39.92 7.94
N GLY A 558 -50.24 39.52 6.66
CA GLY A 558 -51.36 39.45 5.74
C GLY A 558 -50.83 39.45 4.30
N ASP A 559 -51.35 38.50 3.52
CA ASP A 559 -51.57 38.56 2.07
C ASP A 559 -50.46 38.39 0.99
N VAL A 560 -50.54 37.21 0.36
CA VAL A 560 -50.93 36.96 -1.06
C VAL A 560 -49.95 37.25 -2.22
N ALA A 561 -49.76 36.16 -2.98
CA ALA A 561 -49.56 36.02 -4.43
C ALA A 561 -48.14 35.91 -5.05
N SER A 562 -47.89 34.66 -5.46
CA SER A 562 -47.57 34.24 -6.86
C SER A 562 -46.12 34.20 -7.37
N THR A 563 -45.75 32.96 -7.71
CA THR A 563 -45.06 32.50 -8.94
C THR A 563 -43.56 32.71 -9.16
N SER A 564 -42.91 31.54 -9.35
CA SER A 564 -41.84 31.16 -10.30
C SER A 564 -40.41 31.68 -10.16
N GLY A 565 -39.47 30.72 -10.22
CA GLY A 565 -38.08 30.94 -10.64
C GLY A 565 -37.01 30.61 -9.59
N LYS A 566 -36.69 29.33 -9.38
CA LYS A 566 -35.48 28.92 -8.65
C LYS A 566 -34.26 29.21 -9.53
N LYS A 567 -33.50 30.25 -9.19
CA LYS A 567 -32.19 30.58 -9.76
C LYS A 567 -31.14 30.25 -8.69
N TRP A 568 -30.42 29.14 -8.88
CA TRP A 568 -29.31 28.76 -8.01
C TRP A 568 -28.05 29.51 -8.45
N GLN A 569 -27.59 30.45 -7.61
CA GLN A 569 -26.26 31.05 -7.71
C GLN A 569 -25.38 30.40 -6.63
N PHE A 570 -24.51 29.49 -7.03
CA PHE A 570 -23.38 29.06 -6.20
C PHE A 570 -22.21 30.01 -6.46
N SER A 571 -21.71 30.66 -5.41
CA SER A 571 -20.40 31.31 -5.42
C SER A 571 -19.82 31.32 -4.02
N ARG A 572 -18.69 30.59 -3.90
CA ARG A 572 -17.60 30.76 -2.94
C ARG A 572 -17.90 30.49 -1.46
N GLN A 573 -17.50 29.30 -1.03
CA GLN A 573 -16.68 29.13 0.16
C GLN A 573 -15.81 27.87 0.00
N LEU A 574 -14.59 28.07 -0.49
CA LEU A 574 -13.50 27.09 -0.42
C LEU A 574 -12.68 27.35 0.84
N SER A 575 -12.13 26.25 1.37
CA SER A 575 -11.02 26.14 2.33
C SER A 575 -11.31 26.35 3.82
N ARG A 576 -11.59 25.22 4.53
CA ARG A 576 -10.97 24.94 5.84
C ARG A 576 -11.16 23.50 6.35
N ASN A 577 -11.01 22.46 5.54
CA ASN A 577 -10.94 21.07 6.05
C ASN A 577 -9.50 20.56 5.91
N LYS A 578 -8.65 21.04 6.81
CA LYS A 578 -7.34 20.47 7.13
C LYS A 578 -7.47 19.94 8.56
N GLU A 579 -7.19 18.66 8.76
CA GLU A 579 -7.00 17.99 10.06
C GLU A 579 -8.18 18.04 11.03
N THR A 580 -9.18 17.19 10.83
CA THR A 580 -9.99 16.66 11.94
C THR A 580 -10.10 15.16 11.79
N SER A 581 -9.13 14.43 12.33
CA SER A 581 -9.36 13.04 12.72
C SER A 581 -10.54 13.04 13.69
N CYS A 582 -11.62 12.33 13.38
CA CYS A 582 -12.75 12.12 14.28
C CYS A 582 -12.37 11.15 15.41
N SER A 583 -11.31 11.46 16.16
CA SER A 583 -10.94 10.74 17.37
C SER A 583 -11.67 11.36 18.56
N ARG A 584 -12.50 10.58 19.25
CA ARG A 584 -13.19 11.03 20.47
C ARG A 584 -12.60 10.29 21.67
N ALA A 585 -12.18 11.03 22.69
CA ALA A 585 -11.83 10.45 23.98
C ALA A 585 -13.07 9.79 24.59
N VAL A 586 -12.97 8.52 24.96
CA VAL A 586 -14.08 7.76 25.54
C VAL A 586 -13.63 7.12 26.85
N GLN A 587 -14.32 7.47 27.92
CA GLN A 587 -14.06 6.95 29.27
C GLN A 587 -14.59 5.52 29.48
N ASP A 588 -15.47 5.02 28.58
CA ASP A 588 -16.19 3.75 28.72
C ASP A 588 -15.52 2.55 28.02
N LEU A 589 -14.24 2.65 27.62
CA LEU A 589 -13.55 1.53 26.94
C LEU A 589 -13.21 0.36 27.87
N MET A 590 -13.16 0.60 29.20
CA MET A 590 -12.81 -0.42 30.20
C MET A 590 -13.82 -1.58 30.28
N ASP A 591 -15.09 -1.31 29.97
CA ASP A 591 -16.18 -2.30 30.01
C ASP A 591 -16.50 -2.89 28.62
N HIS A 592 -15.62 -2.64 27.63
CA HIS A 592 -15.83 -3.15 26.27
C HIS A 592 -15.60 -4.67 26.21
N GLN A 593 -16.45 -5.40 25.48
CA GLN A 593 -16.42 -6.87 25.34
C GLN A 593 -15.11 -7.44 24.76
N ILE A 594 -14.21 -6.56 24.31
CA ILE A 594 -12.88 -6.91 23.78
C ILE A 594 -11.89 -7.22 24.92
N PHE A 595 -12.08 -6.62 26.11
CA PHE A 595 -11.21 -6.86 27.25
C PHE A 595 -11.72 -8.03 28.09
N VAL A 596 -10.90 -9.06 28.22
CA VAL A 596 -11.13 -10.19 29.13
C VAL A 596 -10.77 -9.80 30.57
N SER A 597 -9.69 -9.04 30.73
CA SER A 597 -9.23 -8.50 32.02
C SER A 597 -8.43 -7.23 31.79
N ILE A 598 -8.67 -6.19 32.60
CA ILE A 598 -7.89 -4.96 32.61
C ILE A 598 -7.62 -4.52 34.06
N GLN A 599 -6.44 -4.82 34.59
CA GLN A 599 -6.13 -4.65 36.02
C GLN A 599 -4.74 -4.07 36.26
N GLY A 600 -4.63 -3.12 37.19
CA GLY A 600 -3.32 -2.59 37.63
C GLY A 600 -2.49 -1.82 36.60
N ASN A 601 -3.03 -1.58 35.40
CA ASN A 601 -2.33 -0.85 34.34
C ASN A 601 -2.19 0.64 34.70
N GLN A 602 -1.05 1.22 34.34
CA GLN A 602 -0.71 2.61 34.59
C GLN A 602 -0.55 3.36 33.28
N PHE A 603 -1.37 4.40 33.09
CA PHE A 603 -1.28 5.30 31.95
C PHE A 603 -0.72 6.64 32.40
N ARG A 604 0.31 7.16 31.71
CA ARG A 604 0.94 8.44 32.10
C ARG A 604 1.42 9.22 30.89
N ARG A 605 1.17 10.53 30.86
CA ARG A 605 1.76 11.45 29.86
C ARG A 605 1.50 11.02 28.39
N ASN A 606 0.34 10.43 28.10
CA ASN A 606 -0.11 10.18 26.73
C ASN A 606 -0.77 11.47 26.21
N GLY A 607 -0.43 11.90 24.99
CA GLY A 607 -0.77 13.24 24.49
C GLY A 607 -2.27 13.46 24.26
N MET A 608 -2.98 12.46 23.74
CA MET A 608 -4.41 12.57 23.40
C MET A 608 -5.34 11.93 24.45
N GLY A 609 -4.78 11.19 25.42
CA GLY A 609 -5.50 10.55 26.53
C GLY A 609 -5.17 9.07 26.70
N ASP A 610 -5.78 8.42 27.69
CA ASP A 610 -5.51 7.01 27.96
C ASP A 610 -6.24 6.08 26.97
N PHE A 611 -7.47 6.44 26.58
CA PHE A 611 -8.32 5.68 25.67
C PHE A 611 -8.93 6.58 24.59
N GLY A 612 -8.96 6.10 23.35
CA GLY A 612 -9.56 6.78 22.21
C GLY A 612 -10.31 5.84 21.28
N ASN A 613 -11.35 6.36 20.61
CA ASN A 613 -11.98 5.67 19.48
C ASN A 613 -11.62 6.40 18.18
N PHE A 614 -11.25 5.65 17.15
CA PHE A 614 -11.05 6.14 15.80
C PHE A 614 -12.12 5.54 14.88
N PHE A 615 -12.82 6.38 14.12
CA PHE A 615 -13.82 5.95 13.14
C PHE A 615 -13.30 6.21 11.74
N TYR A 616 -13.53 5.25 10.83
CA TYR A 616 -13.20 5.38 9.41
C TYR A 616 -14.41 5.20 8.51
#